data_AF-A0A2M9BPW1-F1
#
_entry.id   AF-A0A2M9BPW1-F1
#
_cell.length_a   1.000
_cell.length_b   1.000
_cell.length_c   1.000
_cell.angle_alpha   90.00
_cell.angle_beta   90.00
_cell.angle_gamma   90.00
#
_symmetry.space_group_name_H-M   'P 1'
#
loop_
_entity.id
_entity.type
_entity.pdbx_description
1 polymer ?
#
loop_
_entity_poly.entity_id
_entity_poly.type
_entity_poly.pdbx_seq_one_letter_code
_entity_poly.pdbx_strand_id
1 'polypeptide(L)'
;MLDVHREELPKSYLLVLAPSHHATDEIKLTRALHRASRSPKPAIWVDCSLLDHLSAEAIDLLLAYAYLLHCQNRRLVLCHVPDNVRHHFLDLDAESQPLVVPSLLDAETIGGMDPGSFAPL
;
A
#
# COMPACT_ATOMS: atom_id res chain seq x y z
N MET A 1 6.44 4.72 15.67
CA MET A 1 5.14 5.39 15.52
C MET A 1 5.07 6.06 14.16
N LEU A 2 3.89 6.23 13.58
CA LEU A 2 3.74 6.52 12.15
C LEU A 2 2.81 7.71 11.87
N ASP A 3 3.26 8.63 11.03
CA ASP A 3 2.45 9.69 10.42
C ASP A 3 2.05 9.30 9.01
N VAL A 4 0.89 9.79 8.56
CA VAL A 4 0.34 9.45 7.24
C VAL A 4 -0.15 10.70 6.52
N HIS A 5 0.60 11.10 5.50
CA HIS A 5 0.17 12.13 4.55
C HIS A 5 -0.70 11.49 3.46
N ARG A 6 -1.68 12.25 2.96
CA ARG A 6 -2.71 11.75 2.05
C ARG A 6 -2.86 12.67 0.87
N GLU A 7 -2.89 12.11 -0.32
CA GLU A 7 -3.07 12.85 -1.56
C GLU A 7 -4.00 12.09 -2.51
N GLU A 8 -4.91 12.81 -3.16
CA GLU A 8 -5.78 12.23 -4.19
C GLU A 8 -5.19 12.48 -5.56
N LEU A 9 -4.77 11.40 -6.22
CA LEU A 9 -4.26 11.42 -7.59
C LEU A 9 -5.39 11.04 -8.56
N PRO A 10 -5.29 11.34 -9.87
CA PRO A 10 -6.36 11.03 -10.82
C PRO A 10 -6.82 9.56 -10.79
N LYS A 11 -5.88 8.61 -10.72
CA LYS A 11 -6.14 7.15 -10.76
C LYS A 11 -5.84 6.41 -9.47
N SER A 12 -5.36 7.08 -8.42
CA SER A 12 -4.97 6.44 -7.17
C SER A 12 -5.22 7.34 -5.96
N TYR A 13 -5.29 6.72 -4.78
CA TYR A 13 -5.21 7.43 -3.52
C TYR A 13 -3.82 7.18 -2.92
N LEU A 14 -3.02 8.21 -2.76
CA LEU A 14 -1.65 8.10 -2.25
C LEU A 14 -1.62 8.31 -0.73
N LEU A 15 -0.96 7.40 -0.03
CA LEU A 15 -0.62 7.46 1.38
C LEU A 15 0.91 7.48 1.49
N VAL A 16 1.48 8.57 2.00
CA VAL A 16 2.92 8.63 2.29
C VAL A 16 3.14 8.42 3.77
N LEU A 17 3.89 7.38 4.11
CA LEU A 17 4.17 6.98 5.47
C LEU A 17 5.45 7.65 5.96
N ALA A 18 5.40 8.29 7.13
CA ALA A 18 6.54 8.98 7.72
C ALA A 18 6.75 8.55 9.18
N PRO A 19 7.99 8.60 9.69
CA PRO A 19 8.24 8.38 11.11
C PRO A 19 7.53 9.46 11.94
N SER A 20 6.80 9.05 12.97
CA SER A 20 6.19 9.98 13.92
C SER A 20 7.01 10.07 15.19
N HIS A 21 7.22 11.31 15.65
CA HIS A 21 7.84 11.60 16.95
C HIS A 21 6.81 11.74 18.09
N HIS A 22 5.51 11.61 17.79
CA HIS A 22 4.44 11.79 18.76
C HIS A 22 3.90 10.44 19.26
N ALA A 23 3.71 10.34 20.57
CA ALA A 23 3.43 9.10 21.31
C ALA A 23 2.01 8.51 21.12
N THR A 24 1.14 9.06 20.26
CA THR A 24 -0.32 8.86 20.40
C THR A 24 -1.06 8.23 19.20
N ASP A 25 -0.38 7.66 18.21
CA ASP A 25 -0.97 7.56 16.86
C ASP A 25 -0.84 6.21 16.10
N GLU A 26 -0.90 5.07 16.78
CA GLU A 26 -1.04 3.76 16.11
C GLU A 26 -2.29 3.67 15.21
N ILE A 27 -3.30 4.50 15.45
CA ILE A 27 -4.59 4.50 14.73
C ILE A 27 -4.51 5.26 13.38
N LYS A 28 -3.44 6.03 13.11
CA LYS A 28 -3.35 6.90 11.91
C LYS A 28 -3.38 6.12 10.60
N LEU A 29 -2.64 5.02 10.52
CA LEU A 29 -2.59 4.17 9.33
C LEU A 29 -3.94 3.50 9.06
N THR A 30 -4.54 2.88 10.08
CA THR A 30 -5.87 2.27 9.99
C THR A 30 -6.91 3.25 9.48
N ARG A 31 -6.94 4.47 10.02
CA ARG A 31 -7.87 5.52 9.57
C ARG A 31 -7.61 5.97 8.14
N ALA A 32 -6.34 6.07 7.74
CA ALA A 32 -5.95 6.47 6.40
C ALA A 32 -6.35 5.42 5.36
N LEU A 33 -6.04 4.14 5.62
CA LEU A 33 -6.42 3.02 4.77
C LEU A 33 -7.94 2.87 4.67
N HIS A 34 -8.66 2.97 5.79
CA HIS A 34 -10.12 2.92 5.78
C HIS A 34 -10.74 4.07 4.97
N ARG A 35 -10.15 5.27 5.00
CA ARG A 35 -10.61 6.39 4.17
C ARG A 35 -10.31 6.15 2.70
N ALA A 36 -9.10 5.71 2.37
CA ALA A 36 -8.68 5.45 1.01
C ALA A 36 -9.46 4.28 0.38
N SER A 37 -9.80 3.24 1.15
CA SER A 37 -10.62 2.12 0.67
C SER A 37 -12.04 2.52 0.31
N ARG A 38 -12.58 3.59 0.90
CA ARG A 38 -13.89 4.16 0.52
C ARG A 38 -13.85 5.03 -0.73
N SER A 39 -12.66 5.41 -1.19
CA SER A 39 -12.49 6.13 -2.45
C SER A 39 -12.82 5.22 -3.63
N PRO A 40 -13.43 5.71 -4.72
CA PRO A 40 -13.70 4.89 -5.92
C PRO A 40 -12.43 4.61 -6.75
N LYS A 41 -11.24 5.03 -6.30
CA LYS A 41 -9.98 4.90 -7.05
C LYS A 41 -9.62 3.42 -7.23
N PRO A 42 -9.17 3.00 -8.43
CA PRO A 42 -8.83 1.61 -8.71
C PRO A 42 -7.61 1.12 -7.91
N ALA A 43 -6.76 2.03 -7.44
CA ALA A 43 -5.59 1.70 -6.64
C ALA A 43 -5.43 2.61 -5.42
N ILE A 44 -4.84 2.06 -4.36
CA ILE A 44 -4.27 2.79 -3.24
C ILE A 44 -2.76 2.59 -3.30
N TRP A 45 -2.01 3.68 -3.29
CA TRP A 45 -0.55 3.65 -3.27
C TRP A 45 -0.07 3.98 -1.87
N VAL A 46 0.87 3.20 -1.36
CA VAL A 46 1.51 3.44 -0.08
C VAL A 46 2.99 3.64 -0.32
N ASP A 47 3.48 4.85 -0.06
CA ASP A 47 4.88 5.18 -0.17
C ASP A 47 5.57 5.05 1.19
N CYS A 48 6.56 4.16 1.25
CA CYS A 48 7.37 3.88 2.43
C CYS A 48 8.75 4.57 2.38
N SER A 49 8.98 5.47 1.41
CA SER A 49 10.29 6.10 1.14
C SER A 49 10.94 6.82 2.33
N LEU A 50 10.15 7.26 3.32
CA LEU A 50 10.64 7.94 4.51
C LEU A 50 10.86 7.00 5.71
N LEU A 51 10.62 5.70 5.55
CA LEU A 51 10.73 4.72 6.63
C LEU A 51 11.96 3.84 6.48
N ASP A 52 12.66 3.61 7.58
CA ASP A 52 13.72 2.60 7.67
C ASP A 52 13.18 1.21 8.05
N HIS A 53 11.98 1.16 8.64
CA HIS A 53 11.33 -0.06 9.09
C HIS A 53 9.81 0.10 9.11
N LEU A 54 9.11 -1.03 9.04
CA LEU A 54 7.67 -1.15 9.31
C LEU A 54 7.49 -2.08 10.52
N SER A 55 6.55 -1.75 11.40
CA SER A 55 6.18 -2.65 12.49
C SER A 55 5.36 -3.83 11.96
N ALA A 56 5.32 -4.93 12.72
CA ALA A 56 4.53 -6.11 12.36
C ALA A 56 3.04 -5.77 12.19
N GLU A 57 2.51 -4.91 13.06
CA GLU A 57 1.12 -4.46 13.00
C GLU A 57 0.81 -3.66 11.73
N ALA A 58 1.76 -2.84 11.27
CA ALA A 58 1.63 -2.10 10.02
C ALA A 58 1.66 -3.05 8.81
N ILE A 59 2.53 -4.07 8.84
CA ILE A 59 2.61 -5.11 7.80
C ILE A 59 1.28 -5.87 7.73
N ASP A 60 0.80 -6.41 8.85
CA ASP A 60 -0.46 -7.16 8.92
C ASP A 60 -1.64 -6.33 8.42
N LEU A 61 -1.69 -5.05 8.78
CA LEU A 61 -2.72 -4.13 8.33
C LEU A 61 -2.65 -3.89 6.81
N LEU A 62 -1.45 -3.69 6.25
CA LEU A 62 -1.27 -3.53 4.81
C LEU A 62 -1.70 -4.80 4.06
N LEU A 63 -1.36 -5.98 4.56
CA LEU A 63 -1.78 -7.26 3.97
C LEU A 63 -3.29 -7.46 4.02
N ALA A 64 -3.92 -7.15 5.16
CA ALA A 64 -5.39 -7.21 5.28
C ALA A 64 -6.10 -6.29 4.27
N TYR A 65 -5.57 -5.09 4.04
CA TYR A 65 -6.11 -4.18 3.03
C TYR A 65 -5.77 -4.59 1.60
N ALA A 66 -4.63 -5.26 1.35
CA ALA A 66 -4.30 -5.82 0.05
C ALA A 66 -5.35 -6.85 -0.37
N TYR A 67 -5.64 -7.82 0.51
CA TYR A 67 -6.67 -8.82 0.30
C TYR A 67 -8.07 -8.18 0.11
N LEU A 68 -8.45 -7.25 0.99
CA LEU A 68 -9.74 -6.55 0.90
C LEU A 68 -9.94 -5.86 -0.46
N LEU A 69 -8.90 -5.20 -0.97
CA LEU A 69 -8.96 -4.50 -2.25
C LEU A 69 -8.94 -5.49 -3.42
N HIS A 70 -8.19 -6.58 -3.31
CA HIS A 70 -8.19 -7.65 -4.30
C HIS A 70 -9.60 -8.21 -4.52
N CYS A 71 -10.34 -8.51 -3.45
CA CYS A 71 -11.74 -8.95 -3.52
C CYS A 71 -12.68 -7.92 -4.20
N GLN A 72 -12.26 -6.66 -4.32
CA GLN A 72 -13.00 -5.57 -4.97
C GLN A 72 -12.48 -5.26 -6.38
N ASN A 73 -11.61 -6.10 -6.97
CA ASN A 73 -10.91 -5.86 -8.23
C ASN A 73 -10.08 -4.55 -8.22
N ARG A 74 -9.54 -4.21 -7.05
CA ARG A 74 -8.70 -3.02 -6.82
C ARG A 74 -7.35 -3.47 -6.29
N ARG A 75 -6.38 -2.55 -6.27
CA ARG A 75 -5.01 -2.89 -5.87
C ARG A 75 -4.48 -2.02 -4.73
N LEU A 76 -3.80 -2.66 -3.80
CA LEU A 76 -2.83 -1.99 -2.94
C LEU A 76 -1.46 -2.08 -3.61
N VAL A 77 -0.80 -0.94 -3.78
CA VAL A 77 0.54 -0.86 -4.34
C VAL A 77 1.47 -0.28 -3.29
N LEU A 78 2.52 -1.03 -2.94
CA LEU A 78 3.54 -0.62 -1.98
C LEU A 78 4.77 -0.13 -2.75
N CYS A 79 5.18 1.11 -2.48
CA CYS A 79 6.34 1.75 -3.12
C CYS A 79 7.45 1.94 -2.09
N HIS A 80 8.70 1.81 -2.53
CA HIS A 80 9.88 2.01 -1.67
C HIS A 80 9.84 1.22 -0.35
N VAL A 81 9.36 -0.04 -0.39
CA VAL A 81 9.31 -0.90 0.79
C VAL A 81 10.72 -1.17 1.29
N PRO A 82 11.02 -0.98 2.60
CA PRO A 82 12.35 -1.26 3.14
C PRO A 82 12.75 -2.73 2.95
N ASP A 83 13.99 -2.98 2.55
CA ASP A 83 14.45 -4.33 2.16
C ASP A 83 14.35 -5.34 3.30
N ASN A 84 14.53 -4.90 4.55
CA ASN A 84 14.42 -5.73 5.75
C ASN A 84 13.03 -6.33 5.96
N VAL A 85 11.96 -5.70 5.46
CA VAL A 85 10.58 -6.17 5.62
C VAL A 85 9.94 -6.60 4.29
N ARG A 86 10.64 -6.42 3.17
CA ARG A 86 10.13 -6.72 1.82
C ARG A 86 9.67 -8.17 1.67
N HIS A 87 10.38 -9.11 2.31
CA HIS A 87 10.06 -10.54 2.25
C HIS A 87 8.65 -10.87 2.78
N HIS A 88 8.14 -10.13 3.78
CA HIS A 88 6.78 -10.31 4.30
C HIS A 88 5.68 -10.07 3.26
N PHE A 89 5.97 -9.29 2.22
CA PHE A 89 5.02 -8.98 1.15
C PHE A 89 5.20 -9.84 -0.09
N LEU A 90 6.32 -10.57 -0.20
CA LEU A 90 6.66 -11.35 -1.39
C LEU A 90 6.40 -12.86 -1.23
N ASP A 91 6.38 -13.37 0.01
CA ASP A 91 6.18 -14.79 0.30
C ASP A 91 4.72 -15.09 0.71
N LEU A 92 3.79 -14.75 -0.18
CA LEU A 92 2.34 -14.89 0.03
C LEU A 92 1.67 -15.54 -1.18
N ASP A 93 0.48 -16.09 -0.97
CA ASP A 93 -0.38 -16.50 -2.08
C ASP A 93 -0.74 -15.31 -2.98
N ALA A 94 -1.02 -15.60 -4.25
CA ALA A 94 -1.24 -14.57 -5.27
C ALA A 94 -2.43 -13.63 -4.98
N GLU A 95 -3.41 -14.07 -4.20
CA GLU A 95 -4.60 -13.27 -3.85
C GLU A 95 -4.30 -12.28 -2.70
N SER A 96 -3.39 -12.65 -1.81
CA SER A 96 -2.98 -11.85 -0.65
C SER A 96 -1.75 -10.98 -0.92
N GLN A 97 -1.01 -11.25 -1.98
CA GLN A 97 0.20 -10.53 -2.35
C GLN A 97 -0.10 -9.12 -2.89
N PRO A 98 0.29 -8.04 -2.18
CA PRO A 98 0.21 -6.70 -2.75
C PRO A 98 1.21 -6.52 -3.89
N LEU A 99 0.94 -5.56 -4.77
CA LEU A 99 1.93 -5.18 -5.79
C LEU A 99 3.04 -4.35 -5.12
N VAL A 100 4.28 -4.85 -5.13
CA VAL A 100 5.45 -4.14 -4.58
C VAL A 100 6.30 -3.62 -5.73
N VAL A 101 6.50 -2.30 -5.79
CA VAL A 101 7.23 -1.62 -6.86
C VAL A 101 8.34 -0.72 -6.30
N PRO A 102 9.42 -0.45 -7.07
CA PRO A 102 10.53 0.33 -6.57
C PRO A 102 10.16 1.80 -6.36
N SER A 103 9.29 2.39 -7.19
CA SER A 103 8.94 3.81 -7.11
C SER A 103 7.47 4.11 -7.45
N LEU A 104 7.03 5.34 -7.15
CA LEU A 104 5.71 5.85 -7.55
C LEU A 104 5.55 5.91 -9.09
N LEU A 105 6.63 6.14 -9.84
CA LEU A 105 6.59 6.16 -11.30
C LEU A 105 6.32 4.76 -11.87
N ASP A 106 6.86 3.72 -11.24
CA ASP A 106 6.56 2.33 -11.60
C ASP A 106 5.11 1.99 -11.28
N ALA A 107 4.59 2.46 -10.14
CA ALA A 107 3.18 2.30 -9.77
C ALA A 107 2.23 2.93 -10.80
N GLU A 108 2.58 4.12 -11.32
CA GLU A 108 1.82 4.80 -12.36
C GLU A 108 1.85 4.03 -13.69
N THR A 109 3.03 3.55 -14.08
CA THR A 109 3.24 2.80 -15.32
C THR A 109 2.43 1.50 -15.31
N ILE A 110 2.42 0.78 -14.18
CA ILE A 110 1.68 -0.47 -14.02
C ILE A 110 0.17 -0.22 -13.82
N GLY A 111 -0.21 0.85 -13.11
CA GLY A 111 -1.61 1.25 -12.95
C GLY A 111 -2.28 1.73 -14.24
N GLY A 112 -1.48 2.03 -15.26
CA GLY A 112 -1.94 2.27 -16.63
C GLY A 112 -2.22 0.99 -17.44
N MET A 113 -1.77 -0.18 -16.97
CA MET A 113 -2.08 -1.47 -17.58
C MET A 113 -3.40 -2.02 -17.05
N ASP A 114 -4.28 -2.46 -17.95
CA ASP A 114 -5.59 -3.03 -17.61
C ASP A 114 -5.43 -4.18 -16.59
N PRO A 115 -6.25 -4.24 -15.52
CA PRO A 115 -6.15 -5.28 -14.50
C PRO A 115 -6.34 -6.72 -15.02
N GLY A 116 -6.84 -6.88 -16.26
CA GLY A 116 -6.95 -8.17 -16.96
C GLY A 116 -5.65 -8.68 -17.60
N SER A 117 -4.55 -7.90 -17.60
CA SER A 117 -3.28 -8.30 -18.22
C SER A 117 -2.39 -9.19 -17.34
N PHE A 118 -2.77 -9.43 -16.08
CA PHE A 118 -1.97 -10.18 -15.11
C PHE A 118 -2.72 -11.43 -14.59
N ALA A 119 -3.49 -12.11 -15.45
CA ALA A 119 -3.90 -13.46 -15.14
C ALA A 119 -2.65 -14.36 -15.15
N PRO A 120 -2.40 -15.18 -14.11
CA PRO A 120 -1.35 -16.18 -14.18
C PRO A 120 -1.71 -17.18 -15.30
N LEU A 121 -0.71 -17.54 -16.10
CA LEU A 121 -0.79 -18.68 -17.02
C LEU A 121 -1.00 -19.98 -16.24
#